data_AF-A0A0B4ETC0-F1
#
_entry.id   AF-A0A0B4ETC0-F1
#
_cell.length_a   1.000
_cell.length_b   1.000
_cell.length_c   1.000
_cell.angle_alpha   90.00
_cell.angle_beta   90.00
_cell.angle_gamma   90.00
#
_symmetry.space_group_name_H-M   'P 1'
#
loop_
_entity.id
_entity.type
_entity.pdbx_description
1 polymer ?
#
loop_
_entity_poly.entity_id
_entity_poly.type
_entity_poly.pdbx_seq_one_letter_code
_entity_poly.pdbx_strand_id
1 'polypeptide(L)'
;MKIVEQQVMKEYSNMKIGGKAKRLIIVDSREEMKEVYQEYDSLILLGNGTNVLFGDGYLDYNFVSTENLNKIEALGNGRVLVEAGVDLDALLCFMEKENLSGIEKMAGIPGSIGGLTYMNGGAFGTEIFDFIDEIEVLTEGNILRRIPKKDLNIRYRNTEIQEKNGLF
;
A
#
# COMPACT_ATOMS: atom_id res chain seq x y z
N MET A 1 -11.67 0.24 13.16
CA MET A 1 -11.88 -0.62 11.99
C MET A 1 -13.33 -0.61 11.58
N LYS A 2 -13.58 -0.51 10.29
CA LYS A 2 -14.93 -0.57 9.69
C LYS A 2 -15.01 -1.77 8.75
N ILE A 3 -16.01 -2.63 8.95
CA ILE A 3 -16.26 -3.80 8.10
C ILE A 3 -17.54 -3.57 7.29
N VAL A 4 -17.45 -3.73 5.97
CA VAL A 4 -18.57 -3.58 5.04
C VAL A 4 -18.76 -4.88 4.26
N GLU A 5 -19.88 -5.55 4.51
CA GLU A 5 -20.29 -6.75 3.79
C GLU A 5 -20.85 -6.39 2.40
N GLN A 6 -20.62 -7.24 1.40
CA GLN A 6 -21.17 -7.08 0.03
C GLN A 6 -20.85 -5.72 -0.63
N GLN A 7 -19.69 -5.12 -0.30
CA GLN A 7 -19.25 -3.84 -0.85
C GLN A 7 -19.06 -3.91 -2.37
N VAL A 8 -19.62 -2.95 -3.10
CA VAL A 8 -19.44 -2.83 -4.54
C VAL A 8 -18.05 -2.28 -4.84
N MET A 9 -17.17 -3.10 -5.43
CA MET A 9 -15.75 -2.78 -5.60
C MET A 9 -15.47 -1.79 -6.73
N LYS A 10 -16.42 -1.55 -7.64
CA LYS A 10 -16.30 -0.48 -8.65
C LYS A 10 -16.06 0.90 -8.05
N GLU A 11 -16.49 1.12 -6.80
CA GLU A 11 -16.30 2.37 -6.07
C GLU A 11 -14.84 2.57 -5.65
N TYR A 12 -14.11 1.46 -5.42
CA TYR A 12 -12.70 1.40 -5.02
C TYR A 12 -11.77 1.07 -6.19
N SER A 13 -12.32 0.92 -7.39
CA SER A 13 -11.56 0.67 -8.62
C SER A 13 -11.34 1.96 -9.37
N ASN A 14 -10.09 2.23 -9.77
CA ASN A 14 -9.81 3.34 -10.68
C ASN A 14 -10.49 3.14 -12.04
N MET A 15 -10.53 1.90 -12.53
CA MET A 15 -11.21 1.51 -13.79
C MET A 15 -12.75 1.55 -13.73
N LYS A 16 -13.35 1.82 -12.56
CA LYS A 16 -14.81 1.84 -12.34
C LYS A 16 -15.53 0.55 -12.71
N ILE A 17 -14.86 -0.59 -12.54
CA ILE A 17 -15.42 -1.93 -12.67
C ILE A 17 -15.26 -2.70 -11.35
N GLY A 18 -16.04 -3.75 -11.17
CA GLY A 18 -15.93 -4.62 -10.00
C GLY A 18 -17.27 -4.96 -9.36
N GLY A 19 -17.43 -6.24 -9.07
CA GLY A 19 -18.58 -6.83 -8.39
C GLY A 19 -18.63 -6.53 -6.89
N LYS A 20 -19.38 -7.36 -6.15
CA LYS A 20 -19.55 -7.25 -4.71
C LYS A 20 -18.53 -8.14 -3.98
N ALA A 21 -17.64 -7.54 -3.21
CA ALA A 21 -16.74 -8.27 -2.31
C ALA A 21 -17.52 -8.93 -1.18
N LYS A 22 -17.02 -10.07 -0.67
CA LYS A 22 -17.48 -10.64 0.59
C LYS A 22 -17.39 -9.58 1.68
N ARG A 23 -16.20 -9.03 1.88
CA ARG A 23 -15.95 -7.93 2.81
C ARG A 23 -14.97 -6.91 2.25
N LEU A 24 -15.21 -5.66 2.57
CA LEU A 24 -14.19 -4.62 2.62
C LEU A 24 -13.97 -4.24 4.08
N ILE A 25 -12.74 -4.37 4.54
CA ILE A 25 -12.30 -4.05 5.90
C ILE A 25 -11.39 -2.82 5.80
N ILE A 26 -11.77 -1.73 6.44
CA ILE A 26 -11.00 -0.48 6.45
C ILE A 26 -10.35 -0.36 7.82
N VAL A 27 -9.02 -0.34 7.84
CA VAL A 27 -8.20 -0.25 9.06
C VAL A 27 -7.70 1.17 9.26
N ASP A 28 -7.77 1.65 10.50
CA ASP A 28 -7.36 2.99 10.90
C ASP A 28 -5.98 3.02 11.59
N SER A 29 -5.42 1.85 11.87
CA SER A 29 -4.11 1.71 12.51
C SER A 29 -3.40 0.40 12.18
N ARG A 30 -2.10 0.36 12.49
CA ARG A 30 -1.29 -0.86 12.43
C ARG A 30 -1.78 -1.94 13.40
N GLU A 31 -2.35 -1.55 14.55
CA GLU A 31 -2.92 -2.46 15.52
C GLU A 31 -4.16 -3.16 14.97
N GLU A 32 -5.04 -2.41 14.30
CA GLU A 32 -6.23 -2.98 13.66
C GLU A 32 -5.85 -3.91 12.50
N MET A 33 -4.80 -3.58 11.75
CA MET A 33 -4.28 -4.51 10.74
C MET A 33 -3.91 -5.86 11.38
N LYS A 34 -3.22 -5.84 12.52
CA LYS A 34 -2.87 -7.06 13.26
C LYS A 34 -4.08 -7.86 13.75
N GLU A 35 -5.14 -7.18 14.18
CA GLU A 35 -6.39 -7.82 14.60
C GLU A 35 -7.07 -8.51 13.41
N VAL A 36 -7.14 -7.83 12.26
CA VAL A 36 -7.73 -8.36 11.03
C VAL A 36 -6.98 -9.60 10.54
N TYR A 37 -5.66 -9.59 10.56
CA TYR A 37 -4.84 -10.76 10.19
C TYR A 37 -4.93 -11.94 11.17
N GLN A 38 -5.39 -11.71 12.41
CA GLN A 38 -5.66 -12.79 13.37
C GLN A 38 -7.05 -13.38 13.20
N GLU A 39 -8.02 -12.57 12.81
CA GLU A 39 -9.42 -12.97 12.70
C GLU A 39 -9.77 -13.59 11.35
N TYR A 40 -9.13 -13.14 10.27
CA TYR A 40 -9.47 -13.53 8.92
C TYR A 40 -8.31 -14.20 8.18
N ASP A 41 -8.59 -15.37 7.61
CA ASP A 41 -7.71 -15.99 6.63
C ASP A 41 -7.91 -15.39 5.23
N SER A 42 -6.88 -15.48 4.38
CA SER A 42 -6.94 -15.15 2.94
C SER A 42 -7.41 -13.72 2.66
N LEU A 43 -6.64 -12.76 3.14
CA LEU A 43 -6.87 -11.33 2.95
C LEU A 43 -6.17 -10.82 1.69
N ILE A 44 -6.80 -9.86 1.01
CA ILE A 44 -6.19 -9.11 -0.10
C ILE A 44 -6.01 -7.65 0.35
N LEU A 45 -4.77 -7.20 0.50
CA LEU A 45 -4.51 -5.78 0.74
C LEU A 45 -4.87 -4.93 -0.47
N LEU A 46 -5.47 -3.77 -0.20
CA LEU A 46 -5.93 -2.84 -1.20
C LEU A 46 -5.50 -1.42 -0.84
N GLY A 47 -4.66 -0.83 -1.69
CA GLY A 47 -4.42 0.63 -1.72
C GLY A 47 -5.55 1.34 -2.47
N ASN A 48 -5.24 2.30 -3.33
CA ASN A 48 -6.26 3.06 -4.09
C ASN A 48 -6.92 2.31 -5.27
N GLY A 49 -6.62 1.02 -5.48
CA GLY A 49 -7.18 0.24 -6.58
C GLY A 49 -6.83 0.76 -7.98
N THR A 50 -5.64 1.35 -8.15
CA THR A 50 -5.16 1.92 -9.43
C THR A 50 -4.48 0.90 -10.34
N ASN A 51 -4.11 -0.27 -9.79
CA ASN A 51 -3.45 -1.36 -10.52
C ASN A 51 -4.13 -2.72 -10.23
N VAL A 52 -5.46 -2.73 -10.09
CA VAL A 52 -6.24 -3.94 -9.80
C VAL A 52 -7.41 -4.03 -10.77
N LEU A 53 -7.60 -5.22 -11.35
CA LEU A 53 -8.74 -5.55 -12.20
C LEU A 53 -9.73 -6.41 -11.42
N PHE A 54 -10.82 -5.80 -10.93
CA PHE A 54 -11.87 -6.52 -10.22
C PHE A 54 -12.81 -7.24 -11.19
N GLY A 55 -13.09 -8.51 -10.91
CA GLY A 55 -14.12 -9.26 -11.63
C GLY A 55 -15.53 -8.78 -11.31
N ASP A 56 -16.48 -9.12 -12.18
CA ASP A 56 -17.91 -8.86 -11.96
C ASP A 56 -18.56 -9.89 -11.04
N GLY A 57 -19.80 -9.63 -10.61
CA GLY A 57 -20.60 -10.58 -9.82
C GLY A 57 -20.23 -10.59 -8.34
N TYR A 58 -20.20 -11.77 -7.73
CA TYR A 58 -19.79 -11.92 -6.33
C TYR A 58 -18.32 -12.33 -6.25
N LEU A 59 -17.56 -11.59 -5.44
CA LEU A 59 -16.15 -11.80 -5.20
C LEU A 59 -16.00 -12.38 -3.78
N ASP A 60 -15.69 -13.67 -3.66
CA ASP A 60 -15.48 -14.34 -2.37
C ASP A 60 -14.10 -14.00 -1.76
N TYR A 61 -13.79 -12.71 -1.65
CA TYR A 61 -12.55 -12.17 -1.12
C TYR A 61 -12.83 -11.18 0.02
N ASN A 62 -12.00 -11.23 1.06
CA ASN A 62 -11.91 -10.18 2.07
C ASN A 62 -10.83 -9.19 1.63
N PHE A 63 -11.22 -7.96 1.29
CA PHE A 63 -10.27 -6.89 1.01
C PHE A 63 -9.97 -6.10 2.27
N VAL A 64 -8.71 -5.73 2.47
CA VAL A 64 -8.25 -4.87 3.56
C VAL A 64 -7.74 -3.57 2.96
N SER A 65 -8.51 -2.50 3.11
CA SER A 65 -8.17 -1.16 2.64
C SER A 65 -7.20 -0.49 3.58
N THR A 66 -6.08 0.00 3.04
CA THR A 66 -5.09 0.79 3.80
C THR A 66 -5.36 2.29 3.73
N GLU A 67 -6.47 2.76 3.15
CA GLU A 67 -6.73 4.17 2.82
C GLU A 67 -6.61 5.14 4.03
N ASN A 68 -6.88 4.66 5.24
CA ASN A 68 -6.78 5.46 6.46
C ASN A 68 -5.40 5.41 7.13
N LEU A 69 -4.49 4.54 6.66
CA LEU A 69 -3.08 4.52 7.06
C LEU A 69 -2.31 5.56 6.24
N ASN A 70 -2.59 6.84 6.49
CA ASN A 70 -2.19 7.96 5.63
C ASN A 70 -1.33 9.02 6.34
N LYS A 71 -0.63 8.65 7.42
CA LYS A 71 0.27 9.56 8.12
C LYS A 71 1.62 9.71 7.41
N ILE A 72 2.16 10.92 7.49
CA ILE A 72 3.48 11.30 7.01
C ILE A 72 4.19 12.03 8.16
N GLU A 73 5.42 11.60 8.49
CA GLU A 73 6.21 12.16 9.59
C GLU A 73 7.63 12.47 9.10
N ALA A 74 8.09 13.71 9.28
CA ALA A 74 9.49 14.07 9.05
C ALA A 74 10.36 13.54 10.20
N LEU A 75 11.37 12.73 9.87
CA LEU A 75 12.33 12.19 10.84
C LEU A 75 13.60 13.05 10.96
N GLY A 76 13.68 14.13 10.17
CA GLY A 76 14.88 14.95 10.02
C GLY A 76 15.91 14.32 9.06
N ASN A 77 16.98 15.06 8.77
CA ASN A 77 18.05 14.65 7.85
C ASN A 77 17.55 14.19 6.46
N GLY A 78 16.47 14.77 5.97
CA GLY A 78 15.87 14.41 4.68
C GLY A 78 15.10 13.09 4.67
N ARG A 79 14.83 12.48 5.83
CA ARG A 79 14.05 11.24 5.95
C ARG A 79 12.60 11.51 6.34
N VAL A 80 11.72 10.68 5.80
CA VAL A 80 10.29 10.72 6.05
C VAL A 80 9.79 9.31 6.33
N LEU A 81 8.99 9.14 7.38
CA LEU A 81 8.20 7.94 7.61
C LEU A 81 6.82 8.14 6.96
N VAL A 82 6.40 7.16 6.17
CA VAL A 82 5.20 7.25 5.34
C VAL A 82 4.39 5.98 5.51
N GLU A 83 3.12 6.10 5.89
CA GLU A 83 2.23 4.95 5.98
C GLU A 83 1.76 4.46 4.59
N ALA A 84 1.41 3.19 4.50
CA ALA A 84 1.15 2.49 3.23
C ALA A 84 -0.04 3.06 2.42
N GLY A 85 -0.99 3.74 3.07
CA GLY A 85 -2.15 4.36 2.45
C GLY A 85 -1.94 5.78 1.95
N VAL A 86 -0.78 6.40 2.22
CA VAL A 86 -0.48 7.75 1.73
C VAL A 86 -0.51 7.78 0.21
N ASP A 87 -1.27 8.70 -0.38
CA ASP A 87 -1.22 8.98 -1.81
C ASP A 87 0.12 9.59 -2.21
N LEU A 88 0.66 9.19 -3.37
CA LEU A 88 1.92 9.76 -3.87
C LEU A 88 1.87 11.29 -3.98
N ASP A 89 0.76 11.84 -4.47
CA ASP A 89 0.59 13.29 -4.58
C ASP A 89 0.58 13.97 -3.20
N ALA A 90 0.02 13.32 -2.17
CA ALA A 90 0.06 13.84 -0.81
C ALA A 90 1.49 13.86 -0.25
N LEU A 91 2.30 12.83 -0.55
CA LEU A 91 3.72 12.80 -0.19
C LEU A 91 4.51 13.91 -0.91
N LEU A 92 4.27 14.12 -2.20
CA LEU A 92 4.91 15.19 -2.97
C LEU A 92 4.58 16.58 -2.39
N CYS A 93 3.30 16.84 -2.07
CA CYS A 93 2.89 18.09 -1.43
C CYS A 93 3.49 18.27 -0.03
N PHE A 94 3.68 17.18 0.72
CA PHE A 94 4.38 17.23 2.01
C PHE A 94 5.86 17.58 1.82
N MET A 95 6.54 16.91 0.90
CA MET A 95 7.96 17.15 0.62
C MET A 95 8.22 18.57 0.14
N GLU A 96 7.35 19.13 -0.71
CA GLU A 96 7.43 20.52 -1.13
C GLU A 96 7.43 21.49 0.07
N LYS A 97 6.52 21.28 1.04
CA LYS A 97 6.42 22.13 2.24
C LYS A 97 7.65 22.00 3.15
N GLU A 98 8.23 20.82 3.22
CA GLU A 98 9.42 20.53 4.02
C GLU A 98 10.74 20.83 3.28
N ASN A 99 10.68 21.40 2.07
CA ASN A 99 11.84 21.66 1.20
C ASN A 99 12.67 20.40 0.91
N LEU A 100 12.00 19.26 0.75
CA LEU A 100 12.59 17.98 0.38
C LEU A 100 12.46 17.75 -1.13
N SER A 101 13.40 16.98 -1.68
CA SER A 101 13.43 16.58 -3.10
C SER A 101 13.85 15.11 -3.22
N GLY A 102 13.67 14.53 -4.39
CA GLY A 102 14.08 13.18 -4.76
C GLY A 102 13.05 12.48 -5.64
N ILE A 103 11.79 12.46 -5.22
CA ILE A 103 10.73 11.65 -5.84
C ILE A 103 9.86 12.41 -6.86
N GLU A 104 10.12 13.69 -7.12
CA GLU A 104 9.34 14.54 -8.03
C GLU A 104 9.19 13.96 -9.45
N LYS A 105 10.13 13.14 -9.93
CA LYS A 105 10.00 12.41 -11.21
C LYS A 105 8.87 11.39 -11.23
N MET A 106 8.34 11.01 -10.06
CA MET A 106 7.21 10.10 -9.94
C MET A 106 5.86 10.83 -9.96
N ALA A 107 5.84 12.17 -9.98
CA ALA A 107 4.61 12.95 -10.00
C ALA A 107 3.65 12.51 -11.12
N GLY A 108 2.37 12.37 -10.77
CA GLY A 108 1.33 11.92 -11.68
C GLY A 108 1.15 10.40 -11.79
N ILE A 109 1.98 9.58 -11.13
CA ILE A 109 1.67 8.16 -10.96
C ILE A 109 0.54 8.02 -9.94
N PRO A 110 -0.59 7.37 -10.29
CA PRO A 110 -1.69 7.21 -9.36
C PRO A 110 -1.45 6.05 -8.38
N GLY A 111 -1.81 6.24 -7.12
CA GLY A 111 -1.85 5.18 -6.11
C GLY A 111 -1.08 5.51 -4.83
N SER A 112 -1.19 4.61 -3.87
CA SER A 112 -0.59 4.77 -2.56
C SER A 112 0.86 4.35 -2.56
N ILE A 113 1.62 4.84 -1.58
CA ILE A 113 3.01 4.47 -1.35
C ILE A 113 3.14 2.96 -1.10
N GLY A 114 2.19 2.34 -0.39
CA GLY A 114 2.16 0.89 -0.19
C GLY A 114 1.99 0.12 -1.51
N GLY A 115 1.07 0.56 -2.37
CA GLY A 115 0.87 -0.04 -3.70
C GLY A 115 2.09 0.11 -4.61
N LEU A 116 2.70 1.31 -4.62
CA LEU A 116 3.94 1.56 -5.36
C LEU A 116 5.09 0.70 -4.83
N THR A 117 5.21 0.58 -3.51
CA THR A 117 6.21 -0.28 -2.86
C THR A 117 6.00 -1.73 -3.26
N TYR A 118 4.78 -2.26 -3.18
CA TYR A 118 4.46 -3.63 -3.58
C TYR A 118 4.92 -3.92 -5.02
N MET A 119 4.66 -3.01 -5.95
CA MET A 119 4.95 -3.20 -7.37
C MET A 119 6.32 -2.69 -7.85
N ASN A 120 7.16 -2.13 -6.98
CA ASN A 120 8.31 -1.29 -7.38
C ASN A 120 7.91 -0.29 -8.49
N GLY A 121 6.92 0.54 -8.17
CA GLY A 121 6.34 1.53 -9.08
C GLY A 121 7.35 2.62 -9.44
N GLY A 122 7.28 3.13 -10.67
CA GLY A 122 8.26 4.09 -11.17
C GLY A 122 7.90 4.65 -12.53
N ALA A 123 8.43 5.83 -12.85
CA ALA A 123 8.30 6.48 -14.15
C ALA A 123 9.57 7.30 -14.44
N PHE A 124 9.76 7.68 -15.70
CA PHE A 124 10.83 8.59 -16.13
C PHE A 124 12.25 8.20 -15.64
N GLY A 125 12.52 6.90 -15.59
CA GLY A 125 13.82 6.34 -15.21
C GLY A 125 14.09 6.31 -13.70
N THR A 126 13.07 6.47 -12.86
CA THR A 126 13.15 6.33 -11.40
C THR A 126 12.09 5.38 -10.87
N GLU A 127 12.42 4.65 -9.81
CA GLU A 127 11.55 3.70 -9.12
C GLU A 127 11.44 4.06 -7.63
N ILE A 128 10.35 3.67 -6.97
CA ILE A 128 10.11 4.02 -5.56
C ILE A 128 11.25 3.52 -4.66
N PHE A 129 11.80 2.33 -4.96
CA PHE A 129 12.90 1.78 -4.19
C PHE A 129 14.20 2.55 -4.37
N ASP A 130 14.35 3.46 -5.33
CA ASP A 130 15.52 4.35 -5.38
C ASP A 130 15.60 5.26 -4.15
N PHE A 131 14.48 5.48 -3.46
CA PHE A 131 14.35 6.42 -2.34
C PHE A 131 13.94 5.78 -1.01
N ILE A 132 13.62 4.48 -1.00
CA ILE A 132 13.28 3.74 0.23
C ILE A 132 14.56 3.26 0.93
N ASP A 133 14.71 3.64 2.20
CA ASP A 133 15.76 3.10 3.10
C ASP A 133 15.35 1.73 3.68
N GLU A 134 14.12 1.63 4.19
CA GLU A 134 13.55 0.43 4.81
C GLU A 134 12.02 0.42 4.67
N ILE A 135 11.43 -0.76 4.80
CA ILE A 135 9.98 -0.94 4.88
C ILE A 135 9.62 -1.63 6.21
N GLU A 136 8.40 -1.40 6.69
CA GLU A 136 7.81 -2.14 7.81
C GLU A 136 6.66 -2.98 7.23
N VAL A 137 6.72 -4.29 7.45
CA VAL A 137 5.73 -5.26 6.95
C VAL A 137 5.21 -6.10 8.10
N LEU A 138 3.97 -6.57 7.97
CA LEU A 138 3.40 -7.59 8.81
C LEU A 138 3.71 -8.97 8.20
N THR A 139 4.42 -9.81 8.95
CA THR A 139 4.80 -11.14 8.50
C THR A 139 3.80 -12.21 8.92
N GLU A 140 3.96 -13.41 8.37
CA GLU A 140 3.37 -14.63 8.95
C GLU A 140 3.62 -14.69 10.46
N GLY A 141 2.59 -15.11 11.21
CA GLY A 141 2.60 -15.09 12.68
C GLY A 141 2.21 -13.75 13.32
N ASN A 142 1.75 -12.77 12.54
CA ASN A 142 1.28 -11.47 13.00
C ASN A 142 2.39 -10.62 13.68
N ILE A 143 3.60 -10.66 13.11
CA ILE A 143 4.79 -9.99 13.63
C ILE A 143 5.14 -8.81 12.72
N LEU A 144 5.27 -7.62 13.30
CA LEU A 144 5.78 -6.46 12.57
C LEU A 144 7.30 -6.57 12.44
N ARG A 145 7.80 -6.44 11.21
CA ARG A 145 9.22 -6.51 10.91
C ARG A 145 9.64 -5.35 10.03
N ARG A 146 10.71 -4.68 10.44
CA ARG A 146 11.43 -3.73 9.60
C ARG A 146 12.46 -4.46 8.75
N ILE A 147 12.46 -4.19 7.46
CA ILE A 147 13.35 -4.81 6.48
C ILE A 147 14.08 -3.69 5.74
N PRO A 148 15.41 -3.55 5.92
CA PRO A 148 16.21 -2.64 5.12
C PRO A 148 16.14 -2.98 3.63
N LYS A 149 16.17 -1.96 2.75
CA LYS A 149 16.16 -2.16 1.29
C LYS A 149 17.22 -3.15 0.81
N LYS A 150 18.43 -3.09 1.39
CA LYS A 150 19.55 -3.97 1.04
C LYS A 150 19.28 -5.47 1.27
N ASP A 151 18.30 -5.79 2.12
CA ASP A 151 17.91 -7.14 2.48
C ASP A 151 16.68 -7.61 1.67
N LEU A 152 16.22 -6.82 0.71
CA LEU A 152 15.12 -7.12 -0.20
C LEU A 152 15.62 -7.39 -1.62
N ASN A 153 15.10 -8.42 -2.27
CA ASN A 153 15.26 -8.60 -3.70
C ASN A 153 14.23 -7.74 -4.47
N ILE A 154 14.71 -6.65 -5.09
CA ILE A 154 13.88 -5.72 -5.88
C ILE A 154 14.28 -5.80 -7.35
N ARG A 155 13.29 -5.88 -8.24
CA ARG A 155 13.48 -5.94 -9.70
C ARG A 155 12.51 -4.98 -10.39
N TYR A 156 12.70 -4.78 -11.69
CA TYR A 156 11.75 -3.99 -12.48
C TYR A 156 10.34 -4.57 -12.36
N ARG A 157 9.42 -3.77 -11.81
CA ARG A 157 8.01 -4.12 -11.58
C ARG A 157 7.75 -5.34 -10.70
N ASN A 158 8.72 -5.72 -9.88
CA ASN A 158 8.62 -6.91 -9.05
C ASN A 158 9.39 -6.72 -7.74
N THR A 159 8.84 -7.25 -6.64
CA THR A 159 9.48 -7.23 -5.34
C THR A 159 9.33 -8.58 -4.67
N GLU A 160 10.25 -8.88 -3.75
CA GLU A 160 10.16 -10.03 -2.85
C GLU A 160 8.83 -10.07 -2.06
N ILE A 161 8.18 -8.92 -1.82
CA ILE A 161 6.88 -8.81 -1.15
C ILE A 161 5.78 -9.49 -1.99
N GLN A 162 5.85 -9.41 -3.32
CA GLN A 162 4.90 -10.09 -4.21
C GLN A 162 5.18 -11.59 -4.30
N GLU A 163 6.44 -11.99 -4.23
CA GLU A 163 6.87 -13.38 -4.41
C GLU A 163 6.63 -14.23 -3.16
N LYS A 164 6.77 -13.61 -1.98
CA LYS A 164 6.57 -14.28 -0.70
C LYS A 164 5.14 -14.07 -0.21
N ASN A 165 4.39 -15.17 -0.19
CA ASN A 165 3.19 -15.24 0.64
C ASN A 165 3.56 -14.86 2.08
N GLY A 166 2.72 -14.04 2.72
CA GLY A 166 2.90 -13.72 4.13
C GLY A 166 3.76 -12.50 4.45
N LEU A 167 4.11 -11.67 3.46
CA LEU A 167 4.60 -10.30 3.69
C LEU A 167 3.50 -9.33 3.28
N PHE A 168 2.98 -8.60 4.26
CA PHE A 168 1.82 -7.73 4.12
C PHE A 168 2.16 -6.29 4.51
#